data_AF-A0A0F2RWX9-F1
#
_entry.id   AF-A0A0F2RWX9-F1
#
_cell.length_a   1.000
_cell.length_b   1.000
_cell.length_c   1.000
_cell.angle_alpha   90.00
_cell.angle_beta   90.00
_cell.angle_gamma   90.00
#
_symmetry.space_group_name_H-M   'P 1'
#
loop_
_entity.id
_entity.type
_entity.pdbx_description
1 polymer ?
#
loop_
_entity_poly.entity_id
_entity_poly.type
_entity_poly.pdbx_seq_one_letter_code
_entity_poly.pdbx_strand_id
1 'polypeptide(L)'
;AGLRDGARVVLGLSAAVALATMALLLLLPDPLVGLFLAPDDPDRAQVIAIGRQLLAAAALFQLVDAAQVQALGLLRGVQDTRVPMVIAALSYWVVGVPVSYLLGFTLGFGGPGIWLGLAAGLALAGVFMLVRFWGWSVRRIPAPAPVLRQQG
;
A
#
# COMPACT_ATOMS: atom_id res chain seq x y z
N ALA A 1 23.34 7.90 -17.22
CA ALA A 1 23.74 7.47 -15.86
C ALA A 1 22.72 7.92 -14.82
N GLY A 2 22.50 9.23 -14.63
CA GLY A 2 21.69 9.77 -13.52
C GLY A 2 20.23 9.28 -13.36
N LEU A 3 19.51 8.92 -14.43
CA LEU A 3 18.12 8.45 -14.31
C LEU A 3 18.02 7.06 -13.65
N ARG A 4 18.98 6.16 -13.90
CA ARG A 4 19.02 4.83 -13.28
C ARG A 4 19.44 4.91 -11.82
N ASP A 5 20.33 5.85 -11.49
CA ASP A 5 20.79 6.06 -10.13
C ASP A 5 19.68 6.73 -9.28
N GLY A 6 18.94 7.70 -9.85
CA GLY A 6 17.77 8.31 -9.20
C GLY A 6 16.66 7.29 -8.91
N ALA A 7 16.35 6.38 -9.85
CA ALA A 7 15.37 5.33 -9.63
C ALA A 7 15.78 4.37 -8.50
N ARG A 8 17.07 3.98 -8.43
CA ARG A 8 17.57 3.13 -7.34
C ARG A 8 17.50 3.82 -5.98
N VAL A 9 17.83 5.12 -5.93
CA VAL A 9 17.75 5.89 -4.68
C VAL A 9 16.31 6.00 -4.18
N VAL A 10 15.35 6.30 -5.06
CA VAL A 10 13.94 6.39 -4.68
C VAL A 10 13.40 5.05 -4.19
N LEU A 11 13.64 3.96 -4.93
CA LEU A 11 13.20 2.62 -4.52
C LEU A 11 13.86 2.18 -3.22
N GLY A 12 15.16 2.43 -3.06
CA GLY A 12 15.91 2.11 -1.84
C GLY A 12 15.41 2.90 -0.63
N LEU A 13 15.18 4.21 -0.79
CA LEU A 13 14.67 5.06 0.30
C LEU A 13 13.25 4.66 0.70
N SER A 14 12.35 4.43 -0.27
CA SER A 14 10.98 3.98 0.00
C SER A 14 10.96 2.63 0.72
N ALA A 15 11.79 1.67 0.29
CA ALA A 15 11.91 0.39 0.95
C ALA A 15 12.48 0.53 2.37
N ALA A 16 13.50 1.36 2.57
CA ALA A 16 14.10 1.60 3.88
C ALA A 16 13.11 2.21 4.86
N VAL A 17 12.34 3.23 4.44
CA VAL A 17 11.30 3.84 5.26
C VAL A 17 10.20 2.83 5.59
N ALA A 18 9.73 2.06 4.60
CA ALA A 18 8.70 1.04 4.83
C ALA A 18 9.17 -0.04 5.81
N LEU A 19 10.41 -0.52 5.68
CA LEU A 19 10.97 -1.50 6.62
C LEU A 19 11.19 -0.91 8.01
N ALA A 20 11.61 0.36 8.11
CA ALA A 20 11.77 1.05 9.38
C ALA A 20 10.42 1.22 10.10
N THR A 21 9.36 1.64 9.40
CA THR A 21 8.03 1.74 10.00
C THR A 21 7.47 0.36 10.34
N MET A 22 7.69 -0.66 9.51
CA MET A 22 7.30 -2.04 9.82
C MET A 22 7.97 -2.52 11.11
N ALA A 23 9.29 -2.30 11.24
CA ALA A 23 10.03 -2.64 12.45
C ALA A 23 9.51 -1.88 13.66
N LEU A 24 9.23 -0.57 13.53
CA LEU A 24 8.66 0.25 14.60
C LEU A 24 7.31 -0.32 15.10
N LEU A 25 6.39 -0.65 14.18
CA LEU A 25 5.08 -1.19 14.52
C LEU A 25 5.14 -2.57 15.19
N LEU A 26 6.14 -3.39 14.81
CA LEU A 26 6.32 -4.74 15.36
C LEU A 26 7.12 -4.79 16.66
N LEU A 27 8.09 -3.89 16.84
CA LEU A 27 8.98 -3.87 18.00
C LEU A 27 8.40 -3.05 19.16
N LEU A 28 7.61 -2.01 18.88
CA LEU A 28 7.08 -1.10 19.88
C LEU A 28 5.53 -1.00 19.87
N PRO A 29 4.76 -2.11 19.79
CA PRO A 29 3.30 -2.03 19.70
C PRO A 29 2.65 -1.44 20.96
N ASP A 30 3.08 -1.89 22.13
CA ASP A 30 2.49 -1.49 23.42
C ASP A 30 2.62 0.02 23.73
N PRO A 31 3.80 0.66 23.61
CA PRO A 31 3.89 2.11 23.81
C PRO A 31 3.15 2.90 22.73
N LEU A 32 3.07 2.39 21.49
CA LEU A 32 2.32 3.04 20.41
C LEU A 32 0.81 3.02 20.67
N VAL A 33 0.24 1.89 21.08
CA VAL A 33 -1.18 1.82 21.46
C VAL A 33 -1.43 2.59 22.75
N GLY A 34 -0.51 2.49 23.71
CA GLY A 34 -0.61 3.15 25.01
C GLY A 34 -0.58 4.68 24.97
N LEU A 35 -0.10 5.28 23.87
CA LEU A 35 -0.18 6.72 23.59
C LEU A 35 -1.62 7.21 23.35
N PHE A 36 -2.52 6.32 22.90
CA PHE A 36 -3.92 6.64 22.63
C PHE A 36 -4.85 6.32 23.81
N LEU A 37 -4.31 5.84 24.93
CA LEU A 37 -5.08 5.39 26.08
C LEU A 37 -4.74 6.19 27.33
N ALA A 38 -5.75 6.53 28.13
CA ALA A 38 -5.55 7.15 29.43
C ALA A 38 -4.82 6.17 30.38
N PRO A 39 -3.91 6.64 31.25
CA PRO A 39 -3.18 5.76 32.19
C PRO A 39 -4.09 5.02 33.18
N ASP A 40 -5.22 5.61 33.53
CA ASP A 40 -6.21 5.14 34.51
C ASP A 40 -7.39 4.39 33.87
N ASP A 41 -7.32 4.11 32.56
CA ASP A 41 -8.36 3.36 31.86
C ASP A 41 -8.40 1.89 32.36
N PRO A 42 -9.54 1.42 32.89
CA PRO A 42 -9.66 0.05 33.42
C PRO A 42 -9.46 -1.03 32.35
N ASP A 43 -9.73 -0.72 31.08
CA ASP A 43 -9.63 -1.67 29.97
C ASP A 43 -8.29 -1.57 29.22
N ARG A 44 -7.36 -0.73 29.69
CA ARG A 44 -6.07 -0.44 29.03
C ARG A 44 -5.31 -1.70 28.60
N ALA A 45 -5.19 -2.67 29.50
CA ALA A 45 -4.44 -3.90 29.23
C ALA A 45 -5.09 -4.73 28.11
N GLN A 46 -6.43 -4.79 28.08
CA GLN A 46 -7.17 -5.52 27.06
C GLN A 46 -7.07 -4.82 25.70
N VAL A 47 -7.17 -3.50 25.67
CA VAL A 47 -7.05 -2.73 24.42
C VAL A 47 -5.63 -2.81 23.85
N ILE A 48 -4.58 -2.78 24.69
CA ILE A 48 -3.20 -2.98 24.24
C ILE A 48 -3.01 -4.37 23.62
N ALA A 49 -3.57 -5.43 24.22
CA ALA A 49 -3.48 -6.77 23.68
C ALA A 49 -4.11 -6.90 22.28
N ILE A 50 -5.29 -6.30 22.07
CA ILE A 50 -5.96 -6.25 20.76
C ILE A 50 -5.15 -5.38 19.79
N GLY A 51 -4.71 -4.20 20.25
CA GLY A 51 -3.92 -3.25 19.46
C GLY A 51 -2.64 -3.85 18.93
N ARG A 52 -1.93 -4.69 19.70
CA ARG A 52 -0.73 -5.41 19.25
C ARG A 52 -1.00 -6.28 18.02
N GLN A 53 -2.12 -7.01 18.01
CA GLN A 53 -2.48 -7.86 16.87
C GLN A 53 -2.84 -7.02 15.63
N LEU A 54 -3.55 -5.91 15.83
CA LEU A 54 -3.90 -4.97 14.76
C LEU A 54 -2.68 -4.25 14.18
N LEU A 55 -1.72 -3.84 15.02
CA LEU A 55 -0.47 -3.23 14.57
C LEU A 55 0.38 -4.22 13.77
N ALA A 56 0.40 -5.50 14.14
CA ALA A 56 1.06 -6.53 13.33
C ALA A 56 0.41 -6.68 11.95
N ALA A 57 -0.93 -6.66 11.87
CA ALA A 57 -1.64 -6.66 10.59
C ALA A 57 -1.37 -5.39 9.77
N ALA A 58 -1.34 -4.22 10.43
CA ALA A 58 -1.03 -2.94 9.81
C ALA A 58 0.40 -2.91 9.24
N ALA A 59 1.37 -3.50 9.93
CA ALA A 59 2.76 -3.61 9.48
C ALA A 59 2.89 -4.38 8.16
N LEU A 60 2.08 -5.43 7.95
CA LEU A 60 2.04 -6.13 6.66
C LEU A 60 1.25 -5.32 5.60
N PHE A 61 0.11 -4.76 6.01
CA PHE A 61 -0.77 -3.97 5.15
C PHE A 61 -0.02 -2.82 4.45
N GLN A 62 0.82 -2.09 5.19
CA GLN A 62 1.56 -0.94 4.65
C GLN A 62 2.50 -1.30 3.49
N LEU A 63 3.03 -2.53 3.43
CA LEU A 63 3.91 -2.94 2.32
C LEU A 63 3.13 -3.01 1.01
N VAL A 64 1.91 -3.55 1.09
CA VAL A 64 1.02 -3.69 -0.05
C VAL A 64 0.44 -2.33 -0.45
N ASP A 65 0.06 -1.52 0.52
CA ASP A 65 -0.40 -0.15 0.31
C ASP A 65 0.66 0.70 -0.41
N ALA A 66 1.90 0.66 0.06
CA ALA A 66 3.01 1.37 -0.58
C ALA A 66 3.22 0.92 -2.03
N ALA A 67 3.10 -0.37 -2.34
CA ALA A 67 3.21 -0.88 -3.70
C ALA A 67 2.06 -0.38 -4.61
N GLN A 68 0.82 -0.39 -4.09
CA GLN A 68 -0.33 0.11 -4.82
C GLN A 68 -0.26 1.63 -5.06
N VAL A 69 0.12 2.41 -4.05
CA VAL A 69 0.25 3.87 -4.16
C VAL A 69 1.29 4.25 -5.23
N GLN A 70 2.41 3.52 -5.29
CA GLN A 70 3.41 3.71 -6.34
C GLN A 70 2.84 3.40 -7.72
N ALA A 71 2.12 2.28 -7.88
CA ALA A 71 1.48 1.90 -9.15
C ALA A 71 0.46 2.95 -9.62
N LEU A 72 -0.34 3.47 -8.70
CA LEU A 72 -1.30 4.53 -8.95
C LEU A 72 -0.60 5.85 -9.33
N GLY A 73 0.51 6.18 -8.66
CA GLY A 73 1.35 7.34 -8.99
C GLY A 73 1.91 7.27 -10.41
N LEU A 74 2.40 6.09 -10.82
CA LEU A 74 2.89 5.85 -12.19
C LEU A 74 1.79 6.09 -13.23
N LEU A 75 0.58 5.57 -12.99
CA LEU A 75 -0.57 5.74 -13.89
C LEU A 75 -1.04 7.20 -13.96
N ARG A 76 -1.07 7.90 -12.83
CA ARG A 76 -1.36 9.34 -12.78
C ARG A 76 -0.33 10.15 -13.56
N GLY A 77 0.95 9.78 -13.49
CA GLY A 77 2.03 10.42 -14.23
C GLY A 77 1.87 10.37 -15.75
N VAL A 78 1.13 9.39 -16.27
CA VAL A 78 0.79 9.24 -17.70
C VAL A 78 -0.67 9.61 -17.99
N GLN A 79 -1.30 10.37 -17.09
CA GLN A 79 -2.69 10.86 -17.19
C GLN A 79 -3.76 9.75 -17.28
N ASP A 80 -3.45 8.53 -16.84
CA ASP A 80 -4.40 7.43 -16.76
C ASP A 80 -5.01 7.35 -15.36
N THR A 81 -6.22 7.90 -15.19
CA THR A 81 -6.86 8.01 -13.86
C THR A 81 -8.19 7.29 -13.75
N ARG A 82 -8.92 7.12 -14.87
CA ARG A 82 -10.24 6.47 -14.87
C ARG A 82 -10.14 4.96 -14.66
N VAL A 83 -9.20 4.29 -15.34
CA VAL A 83 -9.05 2.83 -15.25
C VAL A 83 -8.57 2.40 -13.85
N PRO A 84 -7.56 3.04 -13.24
CA PRO A 84 -7.15 2.72 -11.87
C PRO A 84 -8.28 2.86 -10.84
N MET A 85 -9.16 3.85 -11.00
CA MET A 85 -10.30 4.04 -10.10
C MET A 85 -11.26 2.84 -10.13
N VAL A 86 -11.59 2.35 -11.33
CA VAL A 86 -12.44 1.16 -11.49
C VAL A 86 -11.74 -0.09 -10.95
N ILE A 87 -10.44 -0.26 -11.23
CA ILE A 87 -9.64 -1.38 -10.69
C ILE A 87 -9.68 -1.38 -9.16
N ALA A 88 -9.47 -0.22 -8.53
CA ALA A 88 -9.50 -0.09 -7.07
C ALA A 88 -10.88 -0.46 -6.51
N ALA A 89 -11.96 0.09 -7.07
CA ALA A 89 -13.32 -0.19 -6.63
C ALA A 89 -13.64 -1.69 -6.72
N LEU A 90 -13.36 -2.33 -7.86
CA LEU A 90 -13.62 -3.76 -8.02
C LEU A 90 -12.75 -4.61 -7.08
N SER A 91 -11.46 -4.29 -6.94
CA SER A 91 -10.58 -5.07 -6.09
C SER A 91 -10.98 -4.98 -4.62
N TYR A 92 -11.43 -3.81 -4.15
CA TYR A 92 -11.87 -3.64 -2.77
C TYR A 92 -13.21 -4.29 -2.50
N TRP A 93 -14.18 -4.14 -3.39
CA TRP A 93 -15.54 -4.62 -3.17
C TRP A 93 -15.71 -6.11 -3.48
N VAL A 94 -15.11 -6.60 -4.57
CA VAL A 94 -15.29 -7.99 -5.02
C VAL A 94 -14.33 -8.94 -4.31
N VAL A 95 -13.16 -8.45 -3.90
CA VAL A 95 -12.14 -9.30 -3.26
C VAL A 95 -11.86 -8.87 -1.84
N GLY A 96 -11.53 -7.59 -1.62
CA GLY A 96 -11.17 -7.08 -0.29
C GLY A 96 -12.26 -7.37 0.75
N VAL A 97 -13.51 -6.98 0.48
CA VAL A 97 -14.63 -7.17 1.41
C VAL A 97 -14.94 -8.65 1.66
N PRO A 98 -15.13 -9.53 0.66
CA PRO A 98 -15.39 -10.94 0.90
C PRO A 98 -14.26 -11.66 1.63
N VAL A 99 -12.99 -11.37 1.30
CA VAL A 99 -11.84 -11.96 1.99
C VAL A 99 -11.74 -11.45 3.42
N SER A 100 -12.05 -10.17 3.67
CA SER A 100 -12.12 -9.61 5.02
C SER A 100 -13.21 -10.27 5.84
N TYR A 101 -14.38 -10.53 5.24
CA TYR A 101 -15.47 -11.24 5.90
C TYR A 101 -15.06 -12.68 6.25
N LEU A 102 -14.45 -13.38 5.29
CA LEU A 102 -13.98 -14.74 5.46
C LEU A 102 -12.96 -14.82 6.59
N LEU A 103 -11.88 -14.04 6.53
CA LEU A 103 -10.81 -14.07 7.53
C LEU A 103 -11.28 -13.57 8.90
N GLY A 104 -12.03 -12.47 8.93
CA GLY A 104 -12.47 -11.83 10.17
C GLY A 104 -13.51 -12.66 10.93
N PHE A 105 -14.55 -13.13 10.24
CA PHE A 105 -15.70 -13.76 10.89
C PHE A 105 -15.71 -15.27 10.75
N THR A 106 -15.48 -15.83 9.55
CA THR A 106 -15.63 -17.28 9.35
C THR A 106 -14.44 -18.08 9.88
N LEU A 107 -13.23 -17.54 9.74
CA LEU A 107 -11.99 -18.16 10.23
C LEU A 107 -11.59 -17.68 11.63
N GLY A 108 -12.33 -16.72 12.20
CA GLY A 108 -12.17 -16.28 13.58
C GLY A 108 -10.92 -15.42 13.85
N PHE A 109 -10.27 -14.87 12.83
CA PHE A 109 -9.12 -13.97 13.04
C PHE A 109 -9.52 -12.56 13.49
N GLY A 110 -10.82 -12.24 13.56
CA GLY A 110 -11.32 -10.97 14.07
C GLY A 110 -10.76 -9.76 13.33
N GLY A 111 -10.38 -8.73 14.09
CA GLY A 111 -9.82 -7.48 13.56
C GLY A 111 -8.62 -7.67 12.61
N PRO A 112 -7.57 -8.42 12.98
CA PRO A 112 -6.46 -8.74 12.08
C PRO A 112 -6.92 -9.38 10.76
N GLY A 113 -7.91 -10.27 10.81
CA GLY A 113 -8.48 -10.90 9.60
C GLY A 113 -9.08 -9.88 8.64
N ILE A 114 -9.78 -8.87 9.16
CA ILE A 114 -10.35 -7.78 8.35
C ILE A 114 -9.24 -6.98 7.66
N TRP A 115 -8.17 -6.62 8.38
CA TRP A 115 -7.04 -5.90 7.82
C TRP A 115 -6.30 -6.70 6.73
N LEU A 116 -6.10 -8.00 6.95
CA LEU A 116 -5.49 -8.88 5.95
C LEU A 116 -6.35 -9.06 4.70
N GLY A 117 -7.67 -9.12 4.86
CA GLY A 117 -8.59 -9.18 3.72
C GLY A 117 -8.58 -7.89 2.89
N LEU A 118 -8.56 -6.73 3.54
CA LEU A 118 -8.36 -5.46 2.85
C LEU A 118 -7.02 -5.42 2.13
N ALA A 119 -5.93 -5.86 2.78
CA ALA A 119 -4.60 -5.96 2.18
C ALA A 119 -4.62 -6.83 0.90
N ALA A 120 -5.36 -7.94 0.88
CA ALA A 120 -5.52 -8.76 -0.32
C ALA A 120 -6.18 -7.97 -1.47
N GLY A 121 -7.22 -7.17 -1.18
CA GLY A 121 -7.83 -6.26 -2.15
C GLY A 121 -6.85 -5.19 -2.68
N LEU A 122 -6.02 -4.62 -1.79
CA LEU A 122 -4.97 -3.68 -2.19
C LEU A 122 -3.91 -4.33 -3.08
N ALA A 123 -3.48 -5.55 -2.74
CA ALA A 123 -2.50 -6.30 -3.51
C ALA A 123 -3.01 -6.53 -4.94
N LEU A 124 -4.26 -6.97 -5.06
CA LEU A 124 -4.88 -7.20 -6.36
C LEU A 124 -4.96 -5.91 -7.19
N ALA A 125 -5.42 -4.82 -6.59
CA ALA A 125 -5.47 -3.52 -7.26
C ALA A 125 -4.06 -3.07 -7.71
N GLY A 126 -3.06 -3.19 -6.84
CA GLY A 126 -1.67 -2.84 -7.15
C GLY A 126 -1.11 -3.66 -8.31
N VAL A 127 -1.34 -4.98 -8.32
CA VAL A 127 -0.94 -5.87 -9.41
C VAL A 127 -1.59 -5.47 -10.72
N PHE A 128 -2.91 -5.28 -10.74
CA PHE A 128 -3.63 -4.88 -11.95
C PHE A 128 -3.23 -3.49 -12.45
N MET A 129 -2.97 -2.54 -11.56
CA MET A 129 -2.45 -1.22 -11.91
C MET A 129 -1.05 -1.33 -12.54
N LEU A 130 -0.13 -2.12 -11.97
CA LEU A 130 1.19 -2.36 -12.53
C LEU A 130 1.11 -3.01 -13.91
N VAL A 131 0.29 -4.05 -14.06
CA VAL A 131 0.04 -4.72 -15.36
C VAL A 131 -0.49 -3.71 -16.39
N ARG A 132 -1.43 -2.83 -15.99
CA ARG A 132 -1.98 -1.80 -16.87
C ARG A 132 -0.95 -0.76 -17.29
N PHE A 133 -0.08 -0.35 -16.37
CA PHE A 133 0.99 0.60 -16.64
C PHE A 133 1.98 0.04 -17.67
N TRP A 134 2.54 -1.14 -17.40
CA TRP A 134 3.57 -1.77 -18.24
C TRP A 134 3.04 -2.29 -19.58
N GLY A 135 1.81 -2.81 -19.60
CA GLY A 135 1.23 -3.37 -20.81
C GLY A 135 0.69 -2.32 -21.78
N TRP A 136 0.14 -1.22 -21.27
CA TRP A 136 -0.71 -0.32 -22.06
C TRP A 136 -0.31 1.15 -21.94
N SER A 137 -0.24 1.71 -20.73
CA SER A 137 -0.09 3.18 -20.58
C SER A 137 1.26 3.67 -21.06
N VAL A 138 2.34 2.96 -20.74
CA VAL A 138 3.70 3.36 -21.16
C VAL A 138 3.88 3.33 -22.68
N ARG A 139 3.14 2.47 -23.38
CA ARG A 139 3.21 2.34 -24.85
C ARG A 139 2.53 3.48 -25.60
N ARG A 140 1.70 4.27 -24.92
CA ARG A 140 0.95 5.39 -25.52
C ARG A 140 1.65 6.74 -25.39
N ILE A 141 2.82 6.80 -24.76
CA ILE A 141 3.60 8.02 -24.64
C ILE A 141 4.28 8.30 -25.99
N PRO A 142 3.95 9.41 -26.68
CA PRO A 142 4.62 9.77 -27.92
C PRO A 142 6.12 9.95 -27.69
N ALA A 143 6.95 9.49 -28.64
CA ALA A 143 8.39 9.72 -28.57
C ALA A 143 8.67 11.24 -28.48
N PRO A 144 9.67 11.67 -27.68
CA PRO A 144 10.04 13.07 -27.63
C PRO A 144 10.30 13.58 -29.05
N ALA A 145 9.69 14.71 -29.42
CA ALA A 145 9.97 15.33 -30.71
C ALA A 145 11.49 15.57 -30.82
N PRO A 146 12.11 15.27 -31.98
CA PRO A 146 13.52 15.51 -32.16
C PRO A 146 13.79 16.98 -31.84
N VAL A 147 14.69 17.24 -30.89
CA VAL A 147 15.17 18.59 -30.61
C VAL A 147 15.80 19.07 -31.90
N LEU A 148 15.06 19.86 -32.67
CA LEU A 148 15.60 20.56 -33.82
C LEU A 148 16.70 21.45 -33.24
N ARG A 149 17.94 21.00 -33.43
CA ARG A 149 19.14 21.80 -33.19
C ARG A 149 18.89 23.11 -33.94
N GLN A 150 18.60 24.18 -33.20
CA GLN A 150 18.71 25.52 -33.73
C GLN A 150 20.18 25.74 -34.06
N GLN A 151 20.56 25.35 -35.27
CA GLN A 151 21.73 25.82 -35.98
C GLN A 151 21.18 26.74 -37.07
N GLY A 152 21.59 28.00 -37.01
CA GLY A 152 21.20 29.10 -37.89
C GLY A 152 21.56 30.40 -37.22
#